data_AF-A0A321LFW5-F1
#
_entry.id   AF-A0A321LFW5-F1
#
_cell.length_a   1.000
_cell.length_b   1.000
_cell.length_c   1.000
_cell.angle_alpha   90.00
_cell.angle_beta   90.00
_cell.angle_gamma   90.00
#
_symmetry.space_group_name_H-M   'P 1'
#
loop_
_entity.id
_entity.type
_entity.pdbx_description
1 polymer ?
#
loop_
_entity_poly.entity_id
_entity_poly.type
_entity_poly.pdbx_seq_one_letter_code
_entity_poly.pdbx_strand_id
1 'polypeptide(L)'
;MSVSSVLAPAAFVLLIFVTIGAGVLWIGSDPVINRVAKSGEASQSETFFMSRGWIWRDTIAMIKANPIFGVGIGAYQTAYPIYSESDGSLVVAQAHNDYLQLVADGGIVAGALALWFLIVIGRSMLKSARAHDPLVSAVAIGSAGGIFAMLVHSLIDFNLQLPSNALVFLTLLAVQSNISLVAAKRRVRTHRHHSVVAEPEVIELDAPPSAAAMSGL
;
A
#
# COMPACT_ATOMS: atom_id res chain seq x y z
N MET A 1 10.66 16.94 -27.77
CA MET A 1 10.05 17.37 -26.50
C MET A 1 10.28 18.86 -26.36
N SER A 2 9.23 19.67 -26.28
CA SER A 2 9.34 21.14 -26.17
C SER A 2 9.96 21.51 -24.83
N VAL A 3 10.94 22.41 -24.82
CA VAL A 3 11.63 22.92 -23.61
C VAL A 3 10.64 23.43 -22.56
N SER A 4 9.46 23.94 -22.98
CA SER A 4 8.38 24.38 -22.09
C SER A 4 7.72 23.25 -21.26
N SER A 5 7.77 22.00 -21.72
CA SER A 5 7.14 20.86 -21.03
C SER A 5 7.91 20.36 -19.81
N VAL A 6 9.22 20.65 -19.74
CA VAL A 6 10.09 20.28 -18.62
C VAL A 6 10.31 21.47 -17.67
N LEU A 7 10.28 22.70 -18.21
CA LEU A 7 10.45 23.93 -17.43
C LEU A 7 9.34 24.14 -16.39
N ALA A 8 8.09 23.84 -16.72
CA ALA A 8 6.97 24.02 -15.79
C ALA A 8 7.06 23.13 -14.53
N PRO A 9 7.26 21.80 -14.63
CA PRO A 9 7.44 20.96 -13.45
C PRO A 9 8.76 21.26 -12.70
N ALA A 10 9.84 21.58 -13.42
CA ALA A 10 11.09 21.97 -12.77
C ALA A 10 10.95 23.28 -11.96
N ALA A 11 10.24 24.28 -12.50
CA ALA A 11 9.95 25.52 -11.79
C ALA A 11 9.05 25.30 -10.58
N PHE A 12 8.07 24.39 -10.68
CA PHE A 12 7.20 24.03 -9.56
C PHE A 12 7.97 23.32 -8.43
N VAL A 13 8.86 22.39 -8.78
CA VAL A 13 9.74 21.73 -7.81
C VAL A 13 10.68 22.75 -7.16
N LEU A 14 11.28 23.64 -7.94
CA LEU A 14 12.13 24.71 -7.43
C LEU A 14 11.36 25.62 -6.47
N LEU A 15 10.12 26.00 -6.81
CA LEU A 15 9.25 26.79 -5.94
C LEU A 15 9.02 26.09 -4.60
N ILE A 16 8.71 24.79 -4.59
CA ILE A 16 8.54 24.01 -3.35
C ILE A 16 9.82 24.08 -2.50
N PHE A 17 10.98 23.80 -3.09
CA PHE A 17 12.26 23.85 -2.37
C PHE A 17 12.58 25.24 -1.81
N VAL A 18 12.32 26.30 -2.59
CA VAL A 18 12.50 27.69 -2.15
C VAL A 18 11.55 28.04 -1.01
N THR A 19 10.29 27.59 -1.09
CA THR A 19 9.29 27.87 -0.05
C THR A 19 9.62 27.15 1.26
N ILE A 20 10.04 25.88 1.18
CA ILE A 20 10.53 25.11 2.33
C ILE A 20 11.77 25.80 2.92
N GLY A 21 12.75 26.17 2.09
CA GLY A 21 13.95 26.86 2.53
C GLY A 21 13.67 28.20 3.20
N ALA A 22 12.77 29.01 2.63
CA ALA A 22 12.32 30.27 3.21
C ALA A 22 11.59 30.05 4.54
N GLY A 23 10.76 29.01 4.64
CA GLY A 23 10.10 28.64 5.89
C GLY A 23 11.08 28.22 7.00
N VAL A 24 12.13 27.45 6.64
CA VAL A 24 13.21 27.06 7.58
C VAL A 24 14.00 28.29 8.04
N LEU A 25 14.31 29.22 7.14
CA LEU A 25 15.00 30.46 7.48
C LEU A 25 14.14 31.40 8.33
N TRP A 26 12.84 31.48 8.05
CA TRP A 26 11.87 32.31 8.79
C TRP A 26 11.66 31.83 10.22
N ILE A 27 11.55 30.51 10.42
CA ILE A 27 11.37 29.88 11.74
C ILE A 27 12.68 29.94 12.58
N GLY A 28 13.78 30.35 11.95
CA GLY A 28 15.12 30.25 12.50
C GLY A 28 15.66 28.84 12.26
N SER A 29 16.92 28.75 11.85
CA SER A 29 17.59 27.46 11.72
C SER A 29 17.95 26.88 13.07
N ASP A 30 17.94 27.66 14.16
CA ASP A 30 18.35 27.22 15.50
C ASP A 30 17.55 26.04 16.05
N PRO A 31 16.22 25.93 15.93
CA PRO A 31 15.49 24.74 16.36
C PRO A 31 15.84 23.51 15.52
N VAL A 32 16.16 23.68 14.24
CA VAL A 32 16.55 22.57 13.33
C VAL A 32 17.98 22.16 13.60
N ILE A 33 18.91 23.11 13.66
CA ILE A 33 20.32 22.91 14.00
C ILE A 33 20.45 22.37 15.41
N ASN A 34 19.70 22.87 16.40
CA ASN A 34 19.73 22.31 17.76
C ASN A 34 19.09 20.93 17.82
N ARG A 35 18.12 20.58 16.96
CA ARG A 35 17.61 19.20 16.85
C ARG A 35 18.63 18.28 16.17
N VAL A 36 19.32 18.77 15.14
CA VAL A 36 20.35 18.02 14.41
C VAL A 36 21.63 17.86 15.25
N ALA A 37 22.07 18.90 15.94
CA ALA A 37 23.19 18.90 16.88
C ALA A 37 22.86 18.08 18.12
N LYS A 38 21.65 18.20 18.70
CA LYS A 38 21.20 17.27 19.75
C LYS A 38 21.05 15.84 19.21
N SER A 39 20.73 15.63 17.94
CA SER A 39 20.76 14.28 17.33
C SER A 39 22.17 13.77 17.01
N GLY A 40 23.17 14.65 16.97
CA GLY A 40 24.59 14.33 16.75
C GLY A 40 25.36 14.12 18.06
N GLU A 41 25.04 14.88 19.12
CA GLU A 41 25.56 14.69 20.48
C GLU A 41 24.80 13.61 21.24
N ALA A 42 23.51 13.41 20.95
CA ALA A 42 22.85 12.15 21.23
C ALA A 42 23.39 11.12 20.23
N SER A 43 24.55 10.55 20.56
CA SER A 43 25.04 9.28 20.02
C SER A 43 23.98 8.19 20.27
N GLN A 44 22.92 8.20 19.47
CA GLN A 44 21.79 7.28 19.48
C GLN A 44 21.67 6.49 18.17
N SER A 45 22.72 6.53 17.33
CA SER A 45 22.88 5.59 16.22
C SER A 45 23.14 4.15 16.72
N GLU A 46 23.70 3.95 17.91
CA GLU A 46 23.65 2.65 18.61
C GLU A 46 22.29 2.40 19.31
N THR A 47 21.53 3.45 19.60
CA THR A 47 20.33 3.40 20.45
C THR A 47 19.03 3.13 19.67
N PHE A 48 18.93 3.30 18.36
CA PHE A 48 17.64 3.03 17.70
C PHE A 48 17.24 1.53 17.72
N PHE A 49 18.19 0.63 17.49
CA PHE A 49 17.98 -0.82 17.60
C PHE A 49 18.19 -1.34 19.04
N MET A 50 19.09 -0.75 19.83
CA MET A 50 19.22 -1.09 21.27
C MET A 50 18.06 -0.56 22.12
N SER A 51 17.37 0.53 21.76
CA SER A 51 16.25 1.10 22.54
C SER A 51 14.92 0.37 22.36
N ARG A 52 14.78 -0.45 21.31
CA ARG A 52 13.54 -1.19 21.03
C ARG A 52 13.75 -2.70 20.96
N GLY A 53 14.99 -3.17 20.86
CA GLY A 53 15.29 -4.61 20.84
C GLY A 53 14.79 -5.34 22.09
N TRP A 54 14.93 -4.71 23.27
CA TRP A 54 14.36 -5.26 24.50
C TRP A 54 12.83 -5.25 24.46
N ILE A 55 12.21 -4.21 23.88
CA ILE A 55 10.76 -4.18 23.67
C ILE A 55 10.31 -5.34 22.82
N TRP A 56 10.94 -5.55 21.67
CA TRP A 56 10.57 -6.64 20.75
C TRP A 56 10.80 -8.02 21.36
N ARG A 57 11.87 -8.20 22.15
CA ARG A 57 12.12 -9.44 22.90
C ARG A 57 10.97 -9.73 23.86
N ASP A 58 10.56 -8.73 24.65
CA ASP A 58 9.49 -8.87 25.63
C ASP A 58 8.13 -9.06 24.92
N THR A 59 7.89 -8.37 23.80
CA THR A 59 6.73 -8.60 22.92
C THR A 59 6.69 -10.02 22.38
N ILE A 60 7.83 -10.57 21.96
CA ILE A 60 7.91 -11.96 21.48
C ILE A 60 7.59 -12.94 22.61
N ALA A 61 8.05 -12.68 23.84
CA ALA A 61 7.68 -13.49 25.00
C ALA A 61 6.16 -13.46 25.25
N MET A 62 5.55 -12.27 25.15
CA MET A 62 4.11 -12.09 25.24
C MET A 62 3.32 -12.84 24.15
N ILE A 63 3.79 -12.79 22.90
CA ILE A 63 3.21 -13.55 21.77
C ILE A 63 3.30 -15.06 22.03
N LYS A 64 4.45 -15.55 22.51
CA LYS A 64 4.64 -16.98 22.82
C LYS A 64 3.71 -17.47 23.92
N ALA A 65 3.41 -16.62 24.90
CA ALA A 65 2.46 -16.93 25.97
C ALA A 65 1.00 -16.92 25.50
N ASN A 66 0.66 -16.12 24.47
CA ASN A 66 -0.71 -15.94 23.98
C ASN A 66 -0.82 -16.13 22.44
N PRO A 67 -0.49 -17.33 21.90
CA PRO A 67 -0.22 -17.49 20.48
C PRO A 67 -1.45 -17.42 19.56
N ILE A 68 -2.64 -17.78 20.07
CA ILE A 68 -3.84 -17.92 19.21
C ILE A 68 -4.54 -16.58 19.04
N PHE A 69 -4.95 -15.97 20.15
CA PHE A 69 -5.76 -14.75 20.17
C PHE A 69 -5.00 -13.51 20.67
N GLY A 70 -3.72 -13.65 21.02
CA GLY A 70 -2.97 -12.55 21.63
C GLY A 70 -3.49 -12.20 23.01
N VAL A 71 -3.05 -11.04 23.51
CA VAL A 71 -3.47 -10.49 24.81
C VAL A 71 -4.78 -9.70 24.73
N GLY A 72 -5.33 -9.52 23.53
CA GLY A 72 -6.51 -8.70 23.26
C GLY A 72 -6.15 -7.34 22.65
N ILE A 73 -6.99 -6.88 21.71
CA ILE A 73 -6.79 -5.60 21.02
C ILE A 73 -6.81 -4.44 22.02
N GLY A 74 -5.74 -3.65 22.02
CA GLY A 74 -5.59 -2.51 22.94
C GLY A 74 -5.21 -2.88 24.37
N ALA A 75 -5.03 -4.17 24.68
CA ALA A 75 -4.59 -4.62 26.00
C ALA A 75 -3.06 -4.61 26.16
N TYR A 76 -2.31 -4.35 25.09
CA TYR A 76 -0.84 -4.39 25.06
C TYR A 76 -0.20 -3.66 26.24
N GLN A 77 -0.52 -2.38 26.45
CA GLN A 77 0.08 -1.55 27.50
C GLN A 77 -0.14 -2.14 28.90
N THR A 78 -1.28 -2.81 29.12
CA THR A 78 -1.63 -3.43 30.41
C THR A 78 -0.97 -4.80 30.58
N ALA A 79 -0.85 -5.59 29.51
CA ALA A 79 -0.27 -6.92 29.55
C ALA A 79 1.27 -6.91 29.50
N TYR A 80 1.86 -5.95 28.81
CA TYR A 80 3.31 -5.86 28.56
C TYR A 80 4.18 -5.93 29.82
N PRO A 81 3.85 -5.25 30.95
CA PRO A 81 4.67 -5.31 32.17
C PRO A 81 4.85 -6.71 32.76
N ILE A 82 3.95 -7.66 32.46
CA ILE A 82 4.07 -9.06 32.91
C ILE A 82 5.29 -9.74 32.28
N TYR A 83 5.66 -9.31 31.07
CA TYR A 83 6.72 -9.92 30.26
C TYR A 83 8.02 -9.10 30.26
N SER A 84 7.98 -7.87 30.79
CA SER A 84 9.14 -7.00 30.79
C SER A 84 9.99 -7.16 32.03
N GLU A 85 11.31 -7.11 31.84
CA GLU A 85 12.29 -7.10 32.94
C GLU A 85 12.50 -5.68 33.51
N SER A 86 11.78 -4.68 33.00
CA SER A 86 11.78 -3.32 33.53
C SER A 86 11.16 -3.27 34.94
N ASP A 87 11.73 -2.44 35.79
CA ASP A 87 11.25 -2.10 37.14
C ASP A 87 9.89 -1.34 37.17
N GLY A 88 9.20 -1.23 36.04
CA GLY A 88 7.91 -0.53 35.92
C GLY A 88 8.03 0.99 35.82
N SER A 89 9.26 1.54 35.77
CA SER A 89 9.49 2.97 35.60
C SER A 89 9.14 3.48 34.19
N LEU A 90 9.11 2.57 33.20
CA LEU A 90 8.86 2.90 31.79
C LEU A 90 7.56 2.26 31.30
N VAL A 91 6.59 3.10 30.96
CA VAL A 91 5.32 2.66 30.38
C VAL A 91 5.48 2.46 28.88
N VAL A 92 5.53 1.21 28.44
CA VAL A 92 5.56 0.85 27.02
C VAL A 92 4.14 0.62 26.52
N ALA A 93 3.60 1.61 25.81
CA ALA A 93 2.26 1.51 25.27
C ALA A 93 2.18 0.64 24.00
N GLN A 94 3.26 0.60 23.21
CA GLN A 94 3.28 -0.01 21.88
C GLN A 94 4.59 -0.73 21.59
N ALA A 95 4.54 -1.75 20.72
CA ALA A 95 5.71 -2.52 20.29
C ALA A 95 6.67 -1.72 19.38
N HIS A 96 6.25 -0.55 18.86
CA HIS A 96 6.97 0.20 17.83
C HIS A 96 7.31 -0.65 16.58
N ASN A 97 6.40 -1.55 16.26
CA ASN A 97 6.39 -2.39 15.08
C ASN A 97 4.94 -2.87 14.94
N ASP A 98 4.21 -2.38 13.94
CA ASP A 98 2.79 -2.69 13.77
C ASP A 98 2.54 -4.20 13.59
N TYR A 99 3.51 -4.96 13.06
CA TYR A 99 3.39 -6.40 12.88
C TYR A 99 3.50 -7.16 14.21
N LEU A 100 4.49 -6.80 15.04
CA LEU A 100 4.62 -7.37 16.38
C LEU A 100 3.44 -6.97 17.25
N GLN A 101 2.99 -5.72 17.15
CA GLN A 101 1.78 -5.26 17.84
C GLN A 101 0.57 -6.09 17.44
N LEU A 102 0.32 -6.24 16.13
CA LEU A 102 -0.86 -6.94 15.64
C LEU A 102 -0.91 -8.40 16.13
N VAL A 103 0.23 -9.09 16.10
CA VAL A 103 0.32 -10.48 16.57
C VAL A 103 0.28 -10.56 18.09
N ALA A 104 0.82 -9.58 18.82
CA ALA A 104 0.68 -9.52 20.27
C ALA A 104 -0.78 -9.32 20.69
N ASP A 105 -1.52 -8.45 20.00
CA ASP A 105 -2.91 -8.13 20.31
C ASP A 105 -3.89 -9.22 19.90
N GLY A 106 -3.69 -9.84 18.73
CA GLY A 106 -4.66 -10.75 18.11
C GLY A 106 -4.13 -12.13 17.73
N GLY A 107 -2.88 -12.44 18.10
CA GLY A 107 -2.24 -13.73 17.87
C GLY A 107 -2.09 -14.10 16.40
N ILE A 108 -1.96 -15.41 16.15
CA ILE A 108 -1.84 -15.97 14.81
C ILE A 108 -3.09 -15.71 13.97
N VAL A 109 -4.26 -15.57 14.59
CA VAL A 109 -5.51 -15.25 13.87
C VAL A 109 -5.40 -13.88 13.20
N ALA A 110 -4.97 -12.85 13.95
CA ALA A 110 -4.74 -11.53 13.38
C ALA A 110 -3.61 -11.54 12.35
N GLY A 111 -2.52 -12.27 12.62
CA GLY A 111 -1.42 -12.44 11.66
C GLY A 111 -1.87 -13.07 10.34
N ALA A 112 -2.70 -14.11 10.39
CA ALA A 112 -3.24 -14.78 9.20
C ALA A 112 -4.18 -13.86 8.40
N LEU A 113 -5.04 -13.09 9.09
CA LEU A 113 -5.91 -12.10 8.45
C LEU A 113 -5.11 -10.99 7.77
N ALA A 114 -4.06 -10.48 8.41
CA ALA A 114 -3.17 -9.50 7.79
C ALA A 114 -2.43 -10.07 6.59
N LEU A 115 -1.91 -11.30 6.68
CA LEU A 115 -1.26 -11.95 5.55
C LEU A 115 -2.23 -12.14 4.38
N TRP A 116 -3.45 -12.59 4.64
CA TRP A 116 -4.49 -12.70 3.62
C TRP A 116 -4.79 -11.36 2.97
N PHE A 117 -4.96 -10.30 3.76
CA PHE A 117 -5.19 -8.94 3.29
C PHE A 117 -4.05 -8.44 2.39
N LEU A 118 -2.80 -8.63 2.80
CA LEU A 118 -1.62 -8.26 2.02
C LEU A 118 -1.57 -9.02 0.69
N ILE A 119 -1.93 -10.31 0.68
CA ILE A 119 -2.01 -11.10 -0.56
C ILE A 119 -3.08 -10.54 -1.50
N VAL A 120 -4.28 -10.23 -0.98
CA VAL A 120 -5.37 -9.66 -1.79
C VAL A 120 -4.97 -8.32 -2.41
N ILE A 121 -4.36 -7.44 -1.62
CA ILE A 121 -3.90 -6.13 -2.09
C ILE A 121 -2.73 -6.25 -3.05
N GLY A 122 -1.75 -7.11 -2.78
CA GLY A 122 -0.63 -7.35 -3.70
C GLY A 122 -1.12 -7.82 -5.07
N ARG A 123 -2.11 -8.72 -5.11
CA ARG A 123 -2.76 -9.14 -6.36
C ARG A 123 -3.51 -8.01 -7.05
N SER A 124 -4.15 -7.12 -6.28
CA SER A 124 -4.82 -5.91 -6.78
C SER A 124 -3.79 -4.97 -7.46
N MET A 125 -2.66 -4.72 -6.79
CA MET A 125 -1.56 -3.90 -7.30
C MET A 125 -0.98 -4.42 -8.62
N LEU A 126 -0.67 -5.72 -8.67
CA LEU A 126 -0.13 -6.35 -9.88
C LEU A 126 -1.07 -6.29 -11.09
N LYS A 127 -2.39 -6.30 -10.84
CA LYS A 127 -3.39 -6.14 -11.91
C LYS A 127 -3.48 -4.69 -12.39
N SER A 128 -3.53 -3.73 -11.47
CA SER A 128 -3.61 -2.30 -11.81
C SER A 128 -2.38 -1.79 -12.55
N ALA A 129 -1.20 -2.34 -12.28
CA ALA A 129 0.03 -1.99 -12.99
C ALA A 129 -0.01 -2.29 -14.51
N ARG A 130 -0.99 -3.08 -14.97
CA ARG A 130 -1.19 -3.43 -16.39
C ARG A 130 -2.27 -2.55 -17.08
N ALA A 131 -2.66 -1.44 -16.47
CA ALA A 131 -3.61 -0.51 -17.07
C ALA A 131 -3.02 0.13 -18.34
N HIS A 132 -3.81 0.22 -19.41
CA HIS A 132 -3.36 0.77 -20.70
C HIS A 132 -3.40 2.31 -20.73
N ASP A 133 -4.19 2.92 -19.84
CA ASP A 133 -4.31 4.38 -19.74
C ASP A 133 -3.13 4.93 -18.91
N PRO A 134 -2.32 5.86 -19.45
CA PRO A 134 -1.15 6.40 -18.76
C PRO A 134 -1.47 7.08 -17.43
N LEU A 135 -2.60 7.79 -17.33
CA LEU A 135 -3.00 8.49 -16.11
C LEU A 135 -3.44 7.48 -15.05
N VAL A 136 -4.22 6.48 -15.44
CA VAL A 136 -4.63 5.40 -14.52
C VAL A 136 -3.43 4.58 -14.05
N SER A 137 -2.46 4.31 -14.93
CA SER A 137 -1.22 3.63 -14.59
C SER A 137 -0.38 4.43 -13.60
N ALA A 138 -0.23 5.74 -13.83
CA ALA A 138 0.50 6.63 -12.91
C ALA A 138 -0.13 6.67 -11.52
N VAL A 139 -1.45 6.79 -11.42
CA VAL A 139 -2.17 6.76 -10.12
C VAL A 139 -2.04 5.39 -9.45
N ALA A 140 -2.11 4.29 -10.21
CA ALA A 140 -1.91 2.94 -9.67
C ALA A 140 -0.51 2.75 -9.10
N ILE A 141 0.53 3.18 -9.81
CA ILE A 141 1.92 3.06 -9.35
C ILE A 141 2.15 3.96 -8.13
N GLY A 142 1.65 5.20 -8.16
CA GLY A 142 1.78 6.14 -7.05
C GLY A 142 1.08 5.65 -5.78
N SER A 143 -0.16 5.16 -5.89
CA SER A 143 -0.90 4.61 -4.75
C SER A 143 -0.25 3.33 -4.21
N ALA A 144 0.20 2.43 -5.09
CA ALA A 144 0.95 1.24 -4.68
C ALA A 144 2.27 1.57 -3.97
N GLY A 145 3.02 2.55 -4.47
CA GLY A 145 4.24 3.05 -3.84
C GLY A 145 3.99 3.63 -2.44
N GLY A 146 2.91 4.40 -2.28
CA GLY A 146 2.51 4.94 -0.97
C GLY A 146 2.14 3.83 0.03
N ILE A 147 1.33 2.86 -0.39
CA ILE A 147 0.97 1.70 0.45
C ILE A 147 2.22 0.93 0.84
N PHE A 148 3.12 0.65 -0.11
CA PHE A 148 4.38 -0.05 0.15
C PHE A 148 5.26 0.72 1.15
N ALA A 149 5.42 2.03 0.97
CA ALA A 149 6.19 2.87 1.88
C ALA A 149 5.65 2.81 3.31
N MET A 150 4.32 2.88 3.49
CA MET A 150 3.70 2.78 4.81
C MET A 150 3.89 1.40 5.44
N LEU A 151 3.74 0.32 4.66
CA LEU A 151 3.97 -1.05 5.15
C LEU A 151 5.42 -1.32 5.55
N VAL A 152 6.39 -0.74 4.85
CA VAL A 152 7.81 -0.84 5.22
C VAL A 152 8.07 -0.03 6.48
N HIS A 153 7.52 1.18 6.59
CA HIS A 153 7.67 2.02 7.79
C HIS A 153 7.10 1.35 9.05
N SER A 154 5.99 0.60 8.91
CA SER A 154 5.40 -0.22 9.97
C SER A 154 6.34 -1.30 10.56
N LEU A 155 7.48 -1.62 9.94
CA LEU A 155 8.48 -2.55 10.52
C LEU A 155 9.23 -1.95 11.72
N ILE A 156 9.32 -0.62 11.77
CA ILE A 156 10.11 0.11 12.76
C ILE A 156 9.28 1.16 13.50
N ASP A 157 7.98 1.21 13.25
CA ASP A 157 7.07 2.17 13.84
C ASP A 157 5.66 1.58 14.03
N PHE A 158 4.82 2.30 14.74
CA PHE A 158 3.42 1.98 15.01
C PHE A 158 2.48 2.95 14.28
N ASN A 159 2.86 3.35 13.07
CA ASN A 159 2.23 4.46 12.37
C ASN A 159 0.77 4.19 12.04
N LEU A 160 0.36 2.93 11.83
CA LEU A 160 -1.02 2.59 11.50
C LEU A 160 -1.98 2.68 12.69
N GLN A 161 -1.46 2.82 13.92
CA GLN A 161 -2.27 3.08 15.09
C GLN A 161 -2.69 4.55 15.21
N LEU A 162 -1.96 5.46 14.55
CA LEU A 162 -2.35 6.86 14.48
C LEU A 162 -3.51 7.00 13.47
N PRO A 163 -4.70 7.45 13.87
CA PRO A 163 -5.87 7.48 12.99
C PRO A 163 -5.63 8.25 11.69
N SER A 164 -4.88 9.35 11.75
CA SER A 164 -4.53 10.16 10.58
C SER A 164 -3.77 9.36 9.51
N ASN A 165 -2.81 8.55 9.94
CA ASN A 165 -2.02 7.71 9.04
C ASN A 165 -2.87 6.53 8.53
N ALA A 166 -3.66 5.91 9.40
CA ALA A 166 -4.59 4.86 9.00
C ALA A 166 -5.56 5.34 7.91
N LEU A 167 -6.07 6.56 8.01
CA LEU A 167 -6.93 7.16 6.99
C LEU A 167 -6.20 7.38 5.66
N VAL A 168 -4.96 7.88 5.68
CA VAL A 168 -4.14 7.99 4.47
C VAL A 168 -3.91 6.61 3.85
N PHE A 169 -3.58 5.61 4.65
CA PHE A 169 -3.43 4.24 4.18
C PHE A 169 -4.70 3.70 3.54
N LEU A 170 -5.86 3.85 4.20
CA LEU A 170 -7.17 3.41 3.70
C LEU A 170 -7.58 4.14 2.41
N THR A 171 -7.30 5.44 2.28
CA THR A 171 -7.59 6.18 1.05
C THR A 171 -6.75 5.67 -0.13
N LEU A 172 -5.46 5.41 0.08
CA LEU A 172 -4.61 4.81 -0.94
C LEU A 172 -5.11 3.42 -1.34
N LEU A 173 -5.56 2.60 -0.38
CA LEU A 173 -6.15 1.29 -0.64
C LEU A 173 -7.46 1.37 -1.42
N ALA A 174 -8.31 2.35 -1.11
CA ALA A 174 -9.55 2.60 -1.83
C ALA A 174 -9.27 2.97 -3.29
N VAL A 175 -8.31 3.87 -3.53
CA VAL A 175 -7.87 4.23 -4.89
C VAL A 175 -7.37 2.99 -5.63
N GLN A 176 -6.48 2.22 -5.02
CA GLN A 176 -5.86 1.02 -5.60
C GLN A 176 -6.91 -0.05 -5.99
N SER A 177 -7.90 -0.27 -5.13
CA SER A 177 -8.95 -1.26 -5.34
C SER A 177 -9.92 -0.84 -6.44
N ASN A 178 -10.27 0.45 -6.51
CA ASN A 178 -11.14 0.97 -7.56
C ASN A 178 -10.49 0.88 -8.95
N ILE A 179 -9.18 1.15 -9.06
CA ILE A 179 -8.46 1.01 -10.33
C ILE A 179 -8.49 -0.45 -10.83
N SER A 180 -8.28 -1.41 -9.93
CA SER A 180 -8.34 -2.84 -10.28
C SER A 180 -9.70 -3.26 -10.84
N LEU A 181 -10.79 -2.75 -10.26
CA LEU A 181 -12.15 -3.06 -10.69
C LEU A 181 -12.46 -2.45 -12.06
N VAL A 182 -12.04 -1.21 -12.30
CA VAL A 182 -12.22 -0.54 -13.60
C VAL A 182 -11.45 -1.26 -14.69
N ALA A 183 -10.20 -1.66 -14.42
CA ALA A 183 -9.39 -2.44 -15.34
C ALA A 183 -10.03 -3.81 -15.67
N ALA A 184 -10.59 -4.50 -14.66
CA ALA A 184 -11.26 -5.78 -14.85
C ALA A 184 -12.54 -5.66 -15.70
N LYS A 185 -13.39 -4.65 -15.44
CA LYS A 185 -14.64 -4.43 -16.19
C LYS A 185 -14.39 -4.10 -17.67
N ARG A 186 -13.35 -3.31 -17.98
CA ARG A 186 -13.01 -2.98 -19.38
C ARG A 186 -12.63 -4.23 -20.19
N ARG A 187 -11.87 -5.15 -19.59
CA ARG A 187 -11.40 -6.38 -20.25
C ARG A 187 -12.55 -7.32 -20.66
N VAL A 188 -13.59 -7.44 -19.83
CA VAL A 188 -14.77 -8.27 -20.14
C VAL A 188 -15.60 -7.65 -21.27
N ARG A 189 -15.72 -6.31 -21.30
CA ARG A 189 -16.51 -5.60 -22.31
C ARG A 189 -15.89 -5.69 -23.72
N THR A 190 -14.57 -5.55 -23.85
CA THR A 190 -13.89 -5.71 -25.15
C THR A 190 -13.97 -7.14 -25.68
N HIS A 191 -13.85 -8.15 -24.82
CA HIS A 191 -13.98 -9.54 -25.23
C HIS A 191 -15.38 -9.87 -25.77
N ARG A 192 -16.43 -9.34 -25.14
CA ARG A 192 -17.83 -9.54 -25.55
C ARG A 192 -18.18 -8.80 -26.85
N HIS A 193 -17.52 -7.68 -27.13
CA HIS A 193 -17.75 -6.92 -28.36
C HIS A 193 -17.08 -7.58 -29.58
N HIS A 194 -15.95 -8.25 -29.39
CA HIS A 194 -15.29 -9.01 -30.47
C HIS A 194 -16.01 -10.31 -30.82
N SER A 195 -16.64 -11.00 -29.85
CA SER A 195 -17.40 -12.22 -30.13
C SER A 195 -18.72 -11.98 -30.87
N VAL A 196 -19.27 -10.75 -30.82
CA VAL A 196 -20.55 -10.41 -31.46
C VAL A 196 -20.37 -9.92 -32.92
N VAL A 197 -19.17 -9.50 -33.30
CA VAL A 197 -18.88 -8.96 -34.65
C VAL A 197 -18.28 -10.04 -35.59
N ALA A 198 -18.06 -11.26 -35.10
CA ALA A 198 -17.29 -12.29 -35.81
C ALA A 198 -18.12 -13.34 -36.61
N GLU A 199 -19.37 -13.06 -36.97
CA GLU A 199 -20.09 -13.87 -37.97
C GLU A 199 -20.71 -13.00 -39.06
N PRO A 200 -20.12 -12.93 -40.26
CA PRO A 200 -20.90 -12.74 -41.47
C PRO A 200 -21.46 -14.11 -41.85
N GLU A 201 -22.76 -14.33 -41.62
CA GLU A 201 -23.49 -15.44 -42.21
C GLU A 201 -23.48 -15.23 -43.74
N VAL A 202 -22.54 -15.89 -44.42
CA VAL A 202 -22.50 -15.96 -45.88
C VAL A 202 -23.64 -16.89 -46.29
N ILE A 203 -24.81 -16.31 -46.55
CA ILE A 203 -25.92 -17.02 -47.17
C ILE A 203 -25.48 -17.32 -48.60
N GLU A 204 -25.04 -18.55 -48.83
CA GLU A 204 -24.74 -19.10 -50.14
C GLU A 204 -26.06 -19.15 -50.94
N LEU A 205 -26.21 -18.21 -51.88
CA LEU A 205 -27.38 -18.11 -52.74
C LEU A 205 -27.30 -19.22 -53.79
N ASP A 206 -28.05 -20.30 -53.56
CA ASP A 206 -28.16 -21.44 -54.45
C ASP A 206 -28.56 -20.98 -55.87
N ALA A 207 -27.71 -21.29 -56.86
CA ALA A 207 -27.93 -20.93 -58.25
C ALA A 207 -29.09 -21.75 -58.85
N PRO A 208 -29.94 -21.18 -59.72
CA PRO A 208 -31.07 -21.91 -60.29
C PRO A 208 -30.59 -23.02 -61.26
N PRO A 209 -31.23 -24.20 -61.27
CA PRO A 209 -30.83 -25.30 -62.13
C PRO A 209 -31.06 -24.95 -63.59
N SER A 210 -29.99 -25.05 -64.37
CA SER A 210 -29.96 -24.89 -65.82
C SER A 210 -30.84 -25.92 -66.52
N ALA A 211 -31.54 -25.46 -67.54
CA ALA A 211 -32.29 -26.24 -68.51
C ALA A 211 -31.52 -27.46 -69.03
N ALA A 212 -32.00 -28.66 -68.70
CA ALA A 212 -31.67 -29.91 -69.42
C ALA A 212 -32.71 -30.99 -69.09
N ALA A 213 -33.80 -31.06 -69.88
CA ALA A 213 -34.48 -32.29 -70.28
C ALA A 213 -35.68 -31.96 -71.17
N MET A 214 -35.44 -31.87 -72.47
CA MET A 214 -36.45 -32.27 -73.45
C MET A 214 -36.60 -33.80 -73.40
N SER A 215 -37.81 -34.29 -73.69
CA SER A 215 -38.16 -35.56 -74.35
C SER A 215 -39.10 -36.48 -73.56
N GLY A 216 -40.24 -36.80 -74.17
CA GLY A 216 -41.00 -38.03 -73.90
C GLY A 216 -42.47 -37.87 -73.56
N LEU A 217 -43.29 -37.87 -74.62
CA LEU A 217 -44.72 -38.27 -74.69
C LEU A 217 -45.79 -37.30 -74.20
#